data_AF-A0A7W4K3Z8-F1
#
_entry.id   AF-A0A7W4K3Z8-F1
#
_cell.length_a   1.000
_cell.length_b   1.000
_cell.length_c   1.000
_cell.angle_alpha   90.00
_cell.angle_beta   90.00
_cell.angle_gamma   90.00
#
_symmetry.space_group_name_H-M   'P 1'
#
loop_
_entity.id
_entity.type
_entity.pdbx_description
1 polymer ?
#
loop_
_entity_poly.entity_id
_entity_poly.type
_entity_poly.pdbx_seq_one_letter_code
_entity_poly.pdbx_strand_id
1 'polypeptide(L)'
;FGRVVLFDPTNAASSAYNPLLEIRRGEWEVRDAQNVADILVDPEGSLEKRNHWEKTSHSLLVGAILHVLYAEPDKTLAGVANFLSDPKRPIATTLSVMMRTNHLGEKGPHPVVASAARELLNKSPNERSGVLSTAMSFLGLYRDPVVAEVTRRCEWRIADIVSGDRPVTLYLTVPPSDISRTKPLIRLVLNQIGRRLTEDLDAAAQRRRLLLMLDEFPALGRLDFFESALAFMAGYRIKNFLIAQSLNQIERAYGPNNSILDNCHVRVSFATNDERTA
;
A
#
# COMPACT_ATOMS: atom_id res chain seq x y z
N PHE A 1 -14.90 -26.95 4.94
CA PHE A 1 -13.59 -26.53 4.42
C PHE A 1 -13.68 -25.09 3.92
N GLY A 2 -12.69 -24.25 4.23
CA GLY A 2 -12.63 -22.83 3.86
C GLY A 2 -11.92 -22.59 2.52
N ARG A 3 -12.02 -21.38 1.99
CA ARG A 3 -11.29 -20.97 0.77
C ARG A 3 -9.84 -20.66 1.16
N VAL A 4 -8.88 -21.12 0.37
CA VAL A 4 -7.46 -20.78 0.52
C VAL A 4 -7.07 -19.86 -0.64
N VAL A 5 -6.43 -18.74 -0.30
CA VAL A 5 -5.93 -17.74 -1.25
C VAL A 5 -4.42 -17.63 -1.04
N LEU A 6 -3.66 -17.72 -2.12
CA LEU A 6 -2.24 -17.48 -2.14
C LEU A 6 -2.00 -16.16 -2.86
N PHE A 7 -1.30 -15.22 -2.25
CA PHE A 7 -0.79 -14.03 -2.92
C PHE A 7 0.74 -14.03 -2.82
N ASP A 8 1.37 -14.17 -3.97
CA ASP A 8 2.81 -14.18 -4.16
C ASP A 8 3.12 -13.20 -5.29
N PRO A 9 3.76 -12.06 -4.99
CA PRO A 9 4.02 -11.02 -5.97
C PRO A 9 4.98 -11.46 -7.08
N THR A 10 5.67 -12.59 -6.92
CA THR A 10 6.67 -13.14 -7.84
C THR A 10 6.19 -14.36 -8.62
N ASN A 11 4.91 -14.73 -8.47
CA ASN A 11 4.32 -15.88 -9.14
C ASN A 11 3.08 -15.46 -9.92
N ALA A 12 3.17 -15.47 -11.27
CA ALA A 12 2.07 -15.08 -12.15
C ALA A 12 0.83 -16.00 -12.05
N ALA A 13 0.97 -17.21 -11.49
CA ALA A 13 -0.13 -18.12 -11.23
C ALA A 13 -0.80 -17.90 -9.85
N SER A 14 -0.30 -16.94 -9.06
CA SER A 14 -0.85 -16.60 -7.75
C SER A 14 -2.20 -15.89 -7.86
N SER A 15 -2.98 -15.89 -6.78
CA SER A 15 -4.29 -15.25 -6.77
C SER A 15 -4.15 -13.73 -6.85
N ALA A 16 -4.59 -13.15 -7.96
CA ALA A 16 -4.32 -11.75 -8.26
C ALA A 16 -5.02 -10.77 -7.29
N TYR A 17 -4.32 -9.68 -6.96
CA TYR A 17 -4.85 -8.57 -6.16
C TYR A 17 -4.33 -7.24 -6.70
N ASN A 18 -5.24 -6.39 -7.16
CA ASN A 18 -4.96 -5.04 -7.62
C ASN A 18 -5.24 -4.03 -6.50
N PRO A 19 -4.21 -3.40 -5.90
CA PRO A 19 -4.39 -2.45 -4.82
C PRO A 19 -5.25 -1.23 -5.18
N LEU A 20 -5.26 -0.82 -6.47
CA LEU A 20 -6.04 0.33 -6.90
C LEU A 20 -7.54 0.05 -6.93
N LEU A 21 -7.95 -1.21 -7.11
CA LEU A 21 -9.37 -1.57 -7.10
C LEU A 21 -9.97 -1.60 -5.69
N GLU A 22 -9.15 -1.45 -4.66
CA GLU A 22 -9.63 -1.25 -3.30
C GLU A 22 -10.03 0.22 -3.05
N ILE A 23 -9.56 1.18 -3.86
CA ILE A 23 -9.93 2.60 -3.75
C ILE A 23 -11.43 2.79 -4.06
N ARG A 24 -12.17 3.33 -3.09
CA ARG A 24 -13.62 3.57 -3.24
C ARG A 24 -13.84 4.92 -3.91
N ARG A 25 -14.39 4.90 -5.13
CA ARG A 25 -14.73 6.13 -5.86
C ARG A 25 -15.83 6.93 -5.15
N GLY A 26 -15.77 8.24 -5.29
CA GLY A 26 -16.68 9.17 -4.60
C GLY A 26 -16.06 9.71 -3.32
N GLU A 27 -16.83 9.73 -2.23
CA GLU A 27 -16.46 10.45 -0.99
C GLU A 27 -15.07 10.10 -0.43
N TRP A 28 -14.65 8.84 -0.52
CA TRP A 28 -13.44 8.33 0.12
C TRP A 28 -12.21 8.27 -0.80
N GLU A 29 -12.37 8.59 -2.08
CA GLU A 29 -11.38 8.23 -3.09
C GLU A 29 -10.05 8.94 -2.92
N VAL A 30 -10.09 10.20 -2.52
CA VAL A 30 -8.88 11.01 -2.28
C VAL A 30 -8.11 10.45 -1.08
N ARG A 31 -8.81 10.14 0.01
CA ARG A 31 -8.20 9.53 1.21
C ARG A 31 -7.58 8.18 0.88
N ASP A 32 -8.31 7.35 0.15
CA ASP A 32 -7.85 6.01 -0.21
C ASP A 32 -6.64 6.07 -1.17
N ALA A 33 -6.64 6.98 -2.15
CA ALA A 33 -5.51 7.20 -3.05
C ALA A 33 -4.29 7.78 -2.32
N GLN A 34 -4.48 8.70 -1.36
CA GLN A 34 -3.41 9.20 -0.50
C GLN A 34 -2.76 8.08 0.31
N ASN A 35 -3.56 7.18 0.90
CA ASN A 35 -3.01 6.05 1.65
C ASN A 35 -2.14 5.13 0.77
N VAL A 36 -2.53 4.91 -0.49
CA VAL A 36 -1.69 4.16 -1.44
C VAL A 36 -0.40 4.94 -1.73
N ALA A 37 -0.50 6.23 -2.05
CA ALA A 37 0.65 7.07 -2.35
C ALA A 37 1.62 7.19 -1.17
N ASP A 38 1.13 7.27 0.08
CA ASP A 38 1.93 7.31 1.30
C ASP A 38 2.87 6.10 1.42
N ILE A 39 2.38 4.90 1.10
CA ILE A 39 3.20 3.68 1.12
C ILE A 39 4.15 3.63 -0.08
N LEU A 40 3.73 4.11 -1.25
CA LEU A 40 4.59 4.12 -2.44
C LEU A 40 5.81 5.04 -2.27
N VAL A 41 5.63 6.21 -1.66
CA VAL A 41 6.74 7.17 -1.44
C VAL A 41 7.61 6.83 -0.24
N ASP A 42 7.20 5.88 0.60
CA ASP A 42 7.99 5.35 1.71
C ASP A 42 8.06 3.80 1.67
N PRO A 43 8.76 3.24 0.66
CA PRO A 43 8.84 1.80 0.43
C PRO A 43 9.46 1.04 1.61
N GLU A 44 10.33 1.68 2.39
CA GLU A 44 11.03 1.07 3.51
C GLU A 44 10.38 1.32 4.88
N GLY A 45 9.54 2.36 5.00
CA GLY A 45 8.97 2.76 6.28
C GLY A 45 9.96 3.51 7.16
N SER A 46 10.92 4.22 6.58
CA SER A 46 12.03 4.84 7.31
C SER A 46 12.07 6.36 7.17
N LEU A 47 11.13 6.95 6.44
CA LEU A 47 11.09 8.40 6.24
C LEU A 47 10.57 9.12 7.49
N GLU A 48 11.48 9.66 8.31
CA GLU A 48 11.09 10.57 9.40
C GLU A 48 10.45 11.87 8.88
N LYS A 49 10.92 12.35 7.72
CA LYS A 49 10.40 13.56 7.07
C LYS A 49 10.58 13.51 5.56
N ARG A 50 9.49 13.77 4.84
CA ARG A 50 9.53 13.88 3.37
C ARG A 50 10.30 15.11 2.92
N ASN A 51 11.23 14.91 1.98
CA ASN A 51 11.86 16.00 1.25
C ASN A 51 10.88 16.63 0.23
N HIS A 52 11.28 17.74 -0.39
CA HIS A 52 10.41 18.45 -1.34
C HIS A 52 10.04 17.60 -2.57
N TRP A 53 10.97 16.76 -3.06
CA TRP A 53 10.74 15.87 -4.19
C TRP A 53 9.72 14.78 -3.85
N GLU A 54 9.83 14.17 -2.68
CA GLU A 54 8.88 13.16 -2.17
C GLU A 54 7.49 13.76 -1.95
N LYS A 55 7.39 14.97 -1.39
CA LYS A 55 6.10 15.67 -1.23
C LYS A 55 5.42 15.93 -2.56
N THR A 56 6.16 16.44 -3.54
CA THR A 56 5.59 16.73 -4.86
C THR A 56 5.28 15.44 -5.62
N SER A 57 6.14 14.42 -5.51
CA SER A 57 5.92 13.10 -6.12
C SER A 57 4.68 12.42 -5.53
N HIS A 58 4.47 12.55 -4.21
CA HIS A 58 3.26 12.10 -3.55
C HIS A 58 2.01 12.77 -4.16
N SER A 59 1.99 14.11 -4.29
CA SER A 59 0.88 14.83 -4.94
C SER A 59 0.64 14.35 -6.38
N LEU A 60 1.72 14.16 -7.16
CA LEU A 60 1.64 13.63 -8.51
C LEU A 60 1.04 12.22 -8.55
N LEU A 61 1.50 11.31 -7.67
CA LEU A 61 1.00 9.94 -7.60
C LEU A 61 -0.49 9.89 -7.23
N VAL A 62 -0.93 10.68 -6.25
CA VAL A 62 -2.37 10.79 -5.90
C VAL A 62 -3.19 11.23 -7.13
N GLY A 63 -2.75 12.29 -7.81
CA GLY A 63 -3.43 12.77 -9.02
C GLY A 63 -3.43 11.76 -10.15
N ALA A 64 -2.30 11.05 -10.38
CA ALA A 64 -2.16 10.07 -11.44
C ALA A 64 -2.98 8.80 -11.18
N ILE A 65 -3.01 8.30 -9.93
CA ILE A 65 -3.85 7.16 -9.52
C ILE A 65 -5.33 7.47 -9.77
N LEU A 66 -5.81 8.63 -9.32
CA LEU A 66 -7.19 9.05 -9.54
C LEU A 66 -7.49 9.22 -11.03
N HIS A 67 -6.57 9.86 -11.78
CA HIS A 67 -6.71 9.99 -13.22
C HIS A 67 -6.88 8.63 -13.91
N VAL A 68 -6.00 7.68 -13.60
CA VAL A 68 -6.01 6.33 -14.16
C VAL A 68 -7.30 5.59 -13.82
N LEU A 69 -7.77 5.68 -12.59
CA LEU A 69 -9.04 5.07 -12.19
C LEU A 69 -10.21 5.61 -13.02
N TYR A 70 -10.28 6.92 -13.23
CA TYR A 70 -11.40 7.54 -13.93
C TYR A 70 -11.33 7.47 -15.46
N ALA A 71 -10.13 7.60 -16.04
CA ALA A 71 -9.97 7.90 -17.46
C ALA A 71 -9.26 6.81 -18.28
N GLU A 72 -8.36 6.05 -17.66
CA GLU A 72 -7.52 5.10 -18.39
C GLU A 72 -8.12 3.68 -18.38
N PRO A 73 -7.89 2.87 -19.44
CA PRO A 73 -8.36 1.50 -19.49
C PRO A 73 -7.65 0.60 -18.47
N ASP A 74 -6.32 0.75 -18.35
CA ASP A 74 -5.47 -0.03 -17.46
C ASP A 74 -5.44 0.58 -16.05
N LYS A 75 -6.32 0.09 -15.17
CA LYS A 75 -6.55 0.60 -13.81
C LYS A 75 -5.62 -0.06 -12.79
N THR A 76 -4.33 -0.12 -13.10
CA THR A 76 -3.30 -0.81 -12.29
C THR A 76 -2.16 0.15 -11.94
N LEU A 77 -1.30 -0.23 -10.99
CA LEU A 77 -0.08 0.53 -10.71
C LEU A 77 0.89 0.51 -11.89
N ALA A 78 0.89 -0.57 -12.69
CA ALA A 78 1.60 -0.63 -13.96
C ALA A 78 1.02 0.40 -14.96
N GLY A 79 -0.31 0.52 -15.02
CA GLY A 79 -1.00 1.53 -15.82
C GLY A 79 -0.65 2.96 -15.42
N VAL A 80 -0.54 3.24 -14.11
CA VAL A 80 -0.05 4.54 -13.59
C VAL A 80 1.37 4.82 -14.07
N ALA A 81 2.28 3.83 -13.96
CA ALA A 81 3.65 3.98 -14.42
C ALA A 81 3.70 4.25 -15.93
N ASN A 82 2.98 3.45 -16.72
CA ASN A 82 2.91 3.57 -18.18
C ASN A 82 2.33 4.93 -18.62
N PHE A 83 1.32 5.43 -17.92
CA PHE A 83 0.73 6.74 -18.20
C PHE A 83 1.71 7.90 -17.95
N LEU A 84 2.45 7.85 -16.83
CA LEU A 84 3.41 8.89 -16.47
C LEU A 84 4.69 8.85 -17.32
N SER A 85 5.07 7.67 -17.83
CA SER A 85 6.29 7.48 -18.62
C SER A 85 6.04 7.13 -20.10
N ASP A 86 4.91 7.54 -20.68
CA ASP A 86 4.62 7.30 -22.10
C ASP A 86 5.70 7.94 -22.99
N PRO A 87 6.53 7.15 -23.71
CA PRO A 87 7.63 7.69 -24.51
C PRO A 87 7.15 8.52 -25.70
N LYS A 88 5.88 8.39 -26.09
CA LYS A 88 5.28 9.14 -27.19
C LYS A 88 4.73 10.49 -26.73
N ARG A 89 4.71 10.75 -25.42
CA ARG A 89 4.05 11.93 -24.83
C ARG A 89 4.97 12.65 -23.85
N PRO A 90 5.32 13.93 -24.13
CA PRO A 90 6.00 14.75 -23.14
C PRO A 90 5.18 14.88 -21.86
N ILE A 91 5.85 14.91 -20.70
CA ILE A 91 5.17 15.01 -19.40
C ILE A 91 4.23 16.23 -19.31
N ALA A 92 4.59 17.37 -19.93
CA ALA A 92 3.72 18.54 -19.97
C ALA A 92 2.36 18.25 -20.62
N THR A 93 2.36 17.46 -21.68
CA THR A 93 1.15 16.99 -22.36
C THR A 93 0.37 16.02 -21.48
N THR A 94 1.04 15.07 -20.82
CA THR A 94 0.40 14.17 -19.85
C THR A 94 -0.32 14.93 -18.73
N LEU A 95 0.34 15.90 -18.12
CA LEU A 95 -0.27 16.76 -17.08
C LEU A 95 -1.44 17.60 -17.65
N SER A 96 -1.33 18.06 -18.90
CA SER A 96 -2.43 18.79 -19.55
C SER A 96 -3.63 17.88 -19.80
N VAL A 97 -3.41 16.61 -20.17
CA VAL A 97 -4.46 15.58 -20.25
C VAL A 97 -5.09 15.37 -18.88
N MET A 98 -4.29 15.22 -17.83
CA MET A 98 -4.80 15.11 -16.46
C MET A 98 -5.69 16.29 -16.07
N MET A 99 -5.29 17.52 -16.40
CA MET A 99 -6.02 18.73 -16.03
C MET A 99 -7.33 18.93 -16.80
N ARG A 100 -7.41 18.46 -18.05
CA ARG A 100 -8.54 18.71 -18.97
C ARG A 100 -9.52 17.55 -19.10
N THR A 101 -9.11 16.36 -18.70
CA THR A 101 -9.96 15.16 -18.77
C THR A 101 -11.17 15.33 -17.88
N ASN A 102 -12.33 14.96 -18.40
CA ASN A 102 -13.58 15.08 -17.68
C ASN A 102 -13.85 13.83 -16.83
N HIS A 103 -13.26 13.76 -15.63
CA HIS A 103 -13.38 12.60 -14.75
C HIS A 103 -14.78 12.42 -14.15
N LEU A 104 -15.49 13.53 -13.92
CA LEU A 104 -16.74 13.55 -13.14
C LEU A 104 -17.99 13.83 -14.01
N GLY A 105 -17.92 13.54 -15.31
CA GLY A 105 -19.04 13.78 -16.23
C GLY A 105 -19.38 15.28 -16.31
N GLU A 106 -20.62 15.70 -16.17
CA GLU A 106 -20.96 17.13 -16.33
C GLU A 106 -20.24 18.07 -15.35
N LYS A 107 -19.73 17.54 -14.22
CA LYS A 107 -19.00 18.32 -13.21
C LYS A 107 -17.57 18.67 -13.63
N GLY A 108 -17.06 18.14 -14.74
CA GLY A 108 -15.73 18.47 -15.27
C GLY A 108 -14.58 17.66 -14.65
N PRO A 109 -13.34 18.18 -14.75
CA PRO A 109 -12.14 17.53 -14.22
C PRO A 109 -12.20 17.31 -12.70
N HIS A 110 -11.64 16.20 -12.24
CA HIS A 110 -11.52 15.94 -10.81
C HIS A 110 -10.59 16.98 -10.16
N PRO A 111 -11.01 17.70 -9.10
CA PRO A 111 -10.27 18.85 -8.57
C PRO A 111 -8.86 18.50 -8.07
N VAL A 112 -8.70 17.36 -7.38
CA VAL A 112 -7.37 16.88 -6.94
C VAL A 112 -6.45 16.56 -8.11
N VAL A 113 -6.97 15.91 -9.17
CA VAL A 113 -6.20 15.58 -10.38
C VAL A 113 -5.74 16.86 -11.07
N ALA A 114 -6.65 17.82 -11.27
CA ALA A 114 -6.34 19.11 -11.88
C ALA A 114 -5.33 19.92 -11.05
N SER A 115 -5.46 19.90 -9.72
CA SER A 115 -4.54 20.60 -8.82
C SER A 115 -3.13 20.00 -8.88
N ALA A 116 -2.99 18.68 -8.78
CA ALA A 116 -1.70 17.99 -8.86
C ALA A 116 -1.02 18.25 -10.21
N ALA A 117 -1.78 18.21 -11.31
CA ALA A 117 -1.26 18.52 -12.63
C ALA A 117 -0.79 19.98 -12.75
N ARG A 118 -1.60 20.93 -12.27
CA ARG A 118 -1.27 22.37 -12.29
C ARG A 118 -0.05 22.70 -11.45
N GLU A 119 0.08 22.10 -10.27
CA GLU A 119 1.24 22.25 -9.40
C GLU A 119 2.54 21.91 -10.15
N LEU A 120 2.56 20.80 -10.88
CA LEU A 120 3.73 20.36 -11.63
C LEU A 120 3.95 21.14 -12.94
N LEU A 121 2.88 21.64 -13.56
CA LEU A 121 2.96 22.53 -14.74
C LEU A 121 3.53 23.91 -14.40
N ASN A 122 3.31 24.40 -13.17
CA ASN A 122 3.86 25.68 -12.71
C ASN A 122 5.36 25.62 -12.37
N LYS A 123 5.94 24.42 -12.28
CA LYS A 123 7.37 24.21 -12.02
C LYS A 123 8.18 24.29 -13.30
N SER A 124 9.47 24.63 -13.15
CA SER A 124 10.43 24.64 -14.26
C SER A 124 10.55 23.24 -14.91
N PRO A 125 10.94 23.13 -16.19
CA PRO A 125 11.10 21.83 -16.86
C PRO A 125 12.06 20.87 -16.12
N ASN A 126 13.15 21.39 -15.56
CA ASN A 126 14.13 20.59 -14.82
C ASN A 126 13.55 20.07 -13.51
N GLU A 127 12.86 20.92 -12.76
CA GLU A 127 12.21 20.52 -11.51
C GLU A 127 11.09 19.51 -11.77
N ARG A 128 10.26 19.73 -12.80
CA ARG A 128 9.24 18.77 -13.22
C ARG A 128 9.84 17.41 -13.56
N SER A 129 10.96 17.39 -14.28
CA SER A 129 11.67 16.16 -14.64
C SER A 129 12.23 15.45 -13.41
N GLY A 130 12.74 16.21 -12.42
CA GLY A 130 13.18 15.68 -11.14
C GLY A 130 12.05 14.99 -10.37
N VAL A 131 10.90 15.65 -10.24
CA VAL A 131 9.71 15.05 -9.58
C VAL A 131 9.23 13.80 -10.32
N LEU A 132 9.16 13.82 -11.65
CA LEU A 132 8.76 12.65 -12.42
C LEU A 132 9.72 11.48 -12.20
N SER A 133 11.04 11.72 -12.23
CA SER A 133 12.05 10.69 -11.99
C SER A 133 11.89 10.05 -10.61
N THR A 134 11.67 10.86 -9.58
CA THR A 134 11.38 10.38 -8.22
C THR A 134 10.07 9.60 -8.15
N ALA A 135 8.99 10.06 -8.78
CA ALA A 135 7.73 9.29 -8.81
C ALA A 135 7.91 7.94 -9.53
N MET A 136 8.69 7.91 -10.61
CA MET A 136 8.95 6.69 -11.38
C MET A 136 9.83 5.68 -10.62
N SER A 137 10.73 6.13 -9.73
CA SER A 137 11.51 5.19 -8.91
C SER A 137 10.62 4.42 -7.93
N PHE A 138 9.57 5.05 -7.39
CA PHE A 138 8.59 4.37 -6.53
C PHE A 138 7.70 3.38 -7.29
N LEU A 139 7.53 3.57 -8.60
CA LEU A 139 6.73 2.69 -9.45
C LEU A 139 7.54 1.57 -10.13
N GLY A 140 8.86 1.52 -9.91
CA GLY A 140 9.76 0.59 -10.60
C GLY A 140 9.35 -0.88 -10.47
N LEU A 141 8.91 -1.30 -9.27
CA LEU A 141 8.45 -2.66 -9.00
C LEU A 141 7.29 -3.09 -9.91
N TYR A 142 6.32 -2.21 -10.16
CA TYR A 142 5.09 -2.53 -10.89
C TYR A 142 5.28 -2.59 -12.41
N ARG A 143 6.48 -2.27 -12.89
CA ARG A 143 6.87 -2.44 -14.29
C ARG A 143 7.43 -3.84 -14.59
N ASP A 144 7.74 -4.62 -13.55
CA ASP A 144 8.07 -6.04 -13.69
C ASP A 144 6.84 -6.79 -14.25
N PRO A 145 6.98 -7.56 -15.35
CA PRO A 145 5.84 -8.23 -15.98
C PRO A 145 5.11 -9.22 -15.07
N VAL A 146 5.81 -9.87 -14.14
CA VAL A 146 5.23 -10.83 -13.21
C VAL A 146 4.41 -10.10 -12.15
N VAL A 147 4.97 -9.04 -11.57
CA VAL A 147 4.26 -8.18 -10.61
C VAL A 147 3.06 -7.51 -11.27
N ALA A 148 3.22 -7.02 -12.51
CA ALA A 148 2.14 -6.40 -13.26
C ALA A 148 0.99 -7.39 -13.49
N GLU A 149 1.27 -8.66 -13.84
CA GLU A 149 0.23 -9.67 -14.06
C GLU A 149 -0.52 -10.01 -12.77
N VAL A 150 0.18 -10.26 -11.65
CA VAL A 150 -0.48 -10.59 -10.37
C VAL A 150 -1.21 -9.39 -9.73
N THR A 151 -0.88 -8.17 -10.14
CA THR A 151 -1.58 -6.94 -9.69
C THR A 151 -2.58 -6.39 -10.72
N ARG A 152 -2.82 -7.11 -11.83
CA ARG A 152 -3.67 -6.63 -12.93
C ARG A 152 -5.16 -6.64 -12.60
N ARG A 153 -5.61 -7.60 -11.79
CA ARG A 153 -7.03 -7.84 -11.45
C ARG A 153 -7.17 -8.20 -9.96
N CYS A 154 -8.41 -8.30 -9.48
CA CYS A 154 -8.70 -8.83 -8.15
C CYS A 154 -9.47 -10.15 -8.27
N GLU A 155 -8.91 -11.22 -7.72
CA GLU A 155 -9.60 -12.51 -7.53
C GLU A 155 -10.16 -12.66 -6.12
N TRP A 156 -9.78 -11.76 -5.22
CA TRP A 156 -10.26 -11.66 -3.84
C TRP A 156 -10.30 -10.20 -3.39
N ARG A 157 -11.13 -9.91 -2.40
CA ARG A 157 -11.26 -8.61 -1.74
C ARG A 157 -10.97 -8.74 -0.24
N ILE A 158 -10.57 -7.64 0.39
CA ILE A 158 -10.30 -7.63 1.83
C ILE A 158 -11.56 -8.01 2.63
N ALA A 159 -12.73 -7.53 2.20
CA ALA A 159 -14.01 -7.87 2.83
C ALA A 159 -14.30 -9.39 2.79
N ASP A 160 -13.89 -10.10 1.73
CA ASP A 160 -14.12 -11.54 1.58
C ASP A 160 -13.43 -12.35 2.70
N ILE A 161 -12.35 -11.81 3.26
CA ILE A 161 -11.56 -12.47 4.33
C ILE A 161 -12.40 -12.63 5.61
N VAL A 162 -13.25 -11.66 5.90
CA VAL A 162 -13.90 -11.52 7.22
C VAL A 162 -15.44 -11.58 7.17
N SER A 163 -16.04 -11.30 6.01
CA SER A 163 -17.49 -11.17 5.86
C SER A 163 -18.16 -12.32 5.09
N GLY A 164 -17.39 -13.26 4.52
CA GLY A 164 -17.94 -14.38 3.74
C GLY A 164 -18.65 -15.47 4.57
N ASP A 165 -19.55 -16.23 3.93
CA ASP A 165 -20.24 -17.38 4.53
C ASP A 165 -19.31 -18.51 4.95
N ARG A 166 -18.14 -18.61 4.30
CA ARG A 166 -17.09 -19.57 4.61
C ARG A 166 -15.83 -18.84 5.06
N PRO A 167 -15.04 -19.42 5.99
CA PRO A 167 -13.76 -18.84 6.36
C PRO A 167 -12.80 -18.83 5.17
N VAL A 168 -11.96 -17.80 5.10
CA VAL A 168 -10.90 -17.63 4.10
C VAL A 168 -9.55 -17.56 4.81
N THR A 169 -8.55 -18.24 4.25
CA THR A 169 -7.15 -18.11 4.67
C THR A 169 -6.37 -17.47 3.52
N LEU A 170 -5.76 -16.32 3.79
CA LEU A 170 -4.87 -15.62 2.87
C LEU A 170 -3.42 -15.88 3.28
N TYR A 171 -2.65 -16.49 2.40
CA TYR A 171 -1.20 -16.62 2.52
C TYR A 171 -0.54 -15.52 1.70
N LEU A 172 0.22 -14.65 2.38
CA LEU A 172 1.14 -13.71 1.73
C LEU A 172 2.51 -14.36 1.72
N THR A 173 3.00 -14.79 0.55
CA THR A 173 4.26 -15.52 0.44
C THR A 173 5.23 -14.75 -0.44
N VAL A 174 6.47 -14.60 0.04
CA VAL A 174 7.54 -13.96 -0.72
C VAL A 174 8.79 -14.82 -0.61
N PRO A 175 9.43 -15.21 -1.73
CA PRO A 175 10.71 -15.90 -1.70
C PRO A 175 11.77 -15.06 -0.98
N PRO A 176 12.67 -15.66 -0.18
CA PRO A 176 13.71 -14.92 0.55
C PRO A 176 14.56 -13.99 -0.33
N SER A 177 14.83 -14.40 -1.57
CA SER A 177 15.55 -13.60 -2.58
C SER A 177 14.86 -12.29 -2.96
N ASP A 178 13.54 -12.23 -2.79
CA ASP A 178 12.69 -11.14 -3.29
C ASP A 178 12.10 -10.28 -2.17
N ILE A 179 12.34 -10.62 -0.89
CA ILE A 179 11.78 -9.91 0.28
C ILE A 179 11.97 -8.40 0.15
N SER A 180 13.22 -7.92 -0.01
CA SER A 180 13.50 -6.49 -0.10
C SER A 180 12.84 -5.85 -1.33
N ARG A 181 12.85 -6.53 -2.48
CA ARG A 181 12.31 -6.02 -3.74
C ARG A 181 10.79 -5.86 -3.69
N THR A 182 10.07 -6.84 -3.14
CA THR A 182 8.59 -6.85 -3.12
C THR A 182 7.99 -6.27 -1.85
N LYS A 183 8.84 -5.91 -0.87
CA LYS A 183 8.45 -5.27 0.40
C LYS A 183 7.42 -4.14 0.22
N PRO A 184 7.54 -3.22 -0.75
CA PRO A 184 6.56 -2.13 -0.91
C PRO A 184 5.13 -2.64 -1.22
N LEU A 185 5.00 -3.69 -2.04
CA LEU A 185 3.70 -4.26 -2.39
C LEU A 185 3.09 -5.03 -1.20
N ILE A 186 3.90 -5.79 -0.46
CA ILE A 186 3.42 -6.46 0.77
C ILE A 186 2.99 -5.44 1.82
N ARG A 187 3.79 -4.39 2.03
CA ARG A 187 3.44 -3.27 2.91
C ARG A 187 2.13 -2.62 2.49
N LEU A 188 1.92 -2.40 1.19
CA LEU A 188 0.69 -1.82 0.66
C LEU A 188 -0.53 -2.71 0.94
N VAL A 189 -0.44 -4.01 0.66
CA VAL A 189 -1.53 -4.97 0.92
C VAL A 189 -1.87 -5.02 2.41
N LEU A 190 -0.86 -5.14 3.29
CA LEU A 190 -1.06 -5.16 4.73
C LEU A 190 -1.64 -3.85 5.27
N ASN A 191 -1.20 -2.71 4.73
CA ASN A 191 -1.75 -1.41 5.11
C ASN A 191 -3.22 -1.29 4.72
N GLN A 192 -3.59 -1.74 3.51
CA GLN A 192 -4.99 -1.75 3.08
C GLN A 192 -5.84 -2.69 3.94
N ILE A 193 -5.36 -3.91 4.24
CA ILE A 193 -6.05 -4.85 5.14
C ILE A 193 -6.27 -4.20 6.51
N GLY A 194 -5.20 -3.69 7.14
CA GLY A 194 -5.27 -3.08 8.46
C GLY A 194 -6.25 -1.93 8.50
N ARG A 195 -6.13 -0.97 7.58
CA ARG A 195 -7.01 0.20 7.53
C ARG A 195 -8.46 -0.20 7.27
N ARG A 196 -8.73 -0.99 6.22
CA ARG A 196 -10.10 -1.37 5.85
C ARG A 196 -10.83 -2.13 6.95
N LEU A 197 -10.12 -3.02 7.64
CA LEU A 197 -10.74 -3.83 8.67
C LEU A 197 -10.93 -3.08 9.99
N THR A 198 -10.39 -1.86 10.12
CA THR A 198 -10.48 -1.02 11.32
C THR A 198 -11.22 0.32 11.10
N GLU A 199 -11.98 0.46 10.01
CA GLU A 199 -12.74 1.70 9.72
C GLU A 199 -14.02 1.86 10.55
N ASP A 200 -14.70 0.77 10.89
CA ASP A 200 -16.04 0.78 11.52
C ASP A 200 -16.14 -0.33 12.57
N LEU A 201 -16.34 0.07 13.83
CA LEU A 201 -16.40 -0.82 14.98
C LEU A 201 -17.71 -1.61 15.04
N ASP A 202 -18.83 -1.01 14.66
CA ASP A 202 -20.14 -1.66 14.67
C ASP A 202 -20.21 -2.73 13.58
N ALA A 203 -19.71 -2.40 12.38
CA ALA A 203 -19.55 -3.38 11.31
C ALA A 203 -18.60 -4.51 11.72
N ALA A 204 -17.59 -4.23 12.56
CA ALA A 204 -16.67 -5.26 13.03
C ALA A 204 -17.35 -6.30 13.92
N ALA A 205 -18.35 -5.93 14.72
CA ALA A 205 -19.06 -6.86 15.61
C ALA A 205 -19.68 -8.06 14.87
N GLN A 206 -20.07 -7.85 13.61
CA GLN A 206 -20.71 -8.87 12.75
C GLN A 206 -19.70 -9.72 11.94
N ARG A 207 -18.41 -9.38 11.98
CA ARG A 207 -17.37 -10.05 11.19
C ARG A 207 -16.82 -11.31 11.89
N ARG A 208 -16.24 -12.22 11.11
CA ARG A 208 -15.43 -13.31 11.62
C ARG A 208 -14.20 -12.76 12.34
N ARG A 209 -13.73 -13.48 13.36
CA ARG A 209 -12.45 -13.16 14.01
C ARG A 209 -11.33 -13.43 13.02
N LEU A 210 -10.41 -12.48 12.86
CA LEU A 210 -9.25 -12.60 12.01
C LEU A 210 -7.99 -12.82 12.87
N LEU A 211 -7.18 -13.81 12.51
CA LEU A 211 -5.80 -13.92 12.98
C LEU A 211 -4.90 -13.33 11.90
N LEU A 212 -4.20 -12.24 12.21
CA LEU A 212 -3.15 -11.68 11.38
C LEU A 212 -1.81 -12.16 11.93
N MET A 213 -1.22 -13.14 11.26
CA MET A 213 0.06 -13.73 11.65
C MET A 213 1.15 -13.25 10.71
N LEU A 214 2.15 -12.56 11.27
CA LEU A 214 3.26 -12.00 10.51
C LEU A 214 4.55 -12.69 10.96
N ASP A 215 4.98 -13.64 10.14
CA ASP A 215 6.34 -14.18 10.18
C ASP A 215 7.32 -13.05 9.83
N GLU A 216 8.45 -13.01 10.54
CA GLU A 216 9.49 -12.00 10.37
C GLU A 216 8.94 -10.57 10.28
N PHE A 217 8.05 -10.21 11.21
CA PHE A 217 7.41 -8.90 11.28
C PHE A 217 8.38 -7.72 11.09
N PRO A 218 9.62 -7.72 11.67
CA PRO A 218 10.57 -6.65 11.45
C PRO A 218 11.03 -6.45 10.00
N ALA A 219 11.01 -7.49 9.15
CA ALA A 219 11.40 -7.36 7.74
C ALA A 219 10.50 -6.41 6.94
N LEU A 220 9.26 -6.19 7.41
CA LEU A 220 8.34 -5.22 6.83
C LEU A 220 8.77 -3.77 7.06
N GLY A 221 9.72 -3.50 7.96
CA GLY A 221 10.06 -2.14 8.39
C GLY A 221 8.91 -1.49 9.17
N ARG A 222 9.00 -0.18 9.43
CA ARG A 222 7.96 0.53 10.18
C ARG A 222 6.68 0.63 9.38
N LEU A 223 5.58 0.20 9.97
CA LEU A 223 4.23 0.44 9.47
C LEU A 223 3.53 1.38 10.45
N ASP A 224 3.61 2.70 10.25
CA ASP A 224 3.10 3.71 11.21
C ASP A 224 1.65 3.49 11.65
N PHE A 225 0.78 3.18 10.67
CA PHE A 225 -0.61 2.85 10.94
C PHE A 225 -0.71 1.60 11.83
N PHE A 226 0.12 0.59 11.59
CA PHE A 226 0.08 -0.65 12.35
C PHE A 226 0.53 -0.45 13.80
N GLU A 227 1.60 0.31 14.02
CA GLU A 227 2.07 0.66 15.37
C GLU A 227 0.96 1.36 16.18
N SER A 228 0.29 2.34 15.57
CA SER A 228 -0.80 3.08 16.22
C SER A 228 -2.07 2.24 16.39
N ALA A 229 -2.39 1.39 15.41
CA ALA A 229 -3.62 0.61 15.39
C ALA A 229 -3.58 -0.63 16.27
N LEU A 230 -2.38 -1.18 16.53
CA LEU A 230 -2.19 -2.42 17.29
C LEU A 230 -2.93 -2.38 18.64
N ALA A 231 -2.97 -1.21 19.29
CA ALA A 231 -3.64 -0.96 20.56
C ALA A 231 -5.15 -1.22 20.55
N PHE A 232 -5.84 -0.99 19.42
CA PHE A 232 -7.30 -1.07 19.34
C PHE A 232 -7.81 -2.14 18.36
N MET A 233 -6.94 -2.78 17.57
CA MET A 233 -7.30 -3.83 16.60
C MET A 233 -8.08 -5.00 17.22
N ALA A 234 -7.87 -5.29 18.50
CA ALA A 234 -8.65 -6.29 19.23
C ALA A 234 -10.16 -5.99 19.25
N GLY A 235 -10.54 -4.71 19.37
CA GLY A 235 -11.93 -4.25 19.29
C GLY A 235 -12.56 -4.53 17.91
N TYR A 236 -11.75 -4.52 16.86
CA TYR A 236 -12.14 -4.88 15.50
C TYR A 236 -12.08 -6.38 15.21
N ARG A 237 -11.95 -7.22 16.25
CA ARG A 237 -11.87 -8.68 16.18
C ARG A 237 -10.66 -9.20 15.39
N ILE A 238 -9.59 -8.41 15.32
CA ILE A 238 -8.32 -8.80 14.74
C ILE A 238 -7.36 -9.14 15.87
N LYS A 239 -6.84 -10.37 15.86
CA LYS A 239 -5.78 -10.82 16.74
C LYS A 239 -4.47 -10.81 15.95
N ASN A 240 -3.49 -10.04 16.42
CA ASN A 240 -2.16 -9.99 15.82
C ASN A 240 -1.26 -11.04 16.48
N PHE A 241 -0.53 -11.79 15.67
CA PHE A 241 0.52 -12.72 16.09
C PHE A 241 1.80 -12.32 15.36
N LEU A 242 2.69 -11.62 16.07
CA LEU A 242 3.91 -11.06 15.49
C LEU A 242 5.08 -11.95 15.88
N ILE A 243 5.88 -12.34 14.89
CA ILE A 243 7.07 -13.18 15.07
C ILE A 243 8.28 -12.34 14.68
N ALA A 244 9.30 -12.35 15.53
CA ALA A 244 10.59 -11.70 15.30
C ALA A 244 11.71 -12.62 15.82
N GLN A 245 12.90 -12.55 15.23
CA GLN A 245 14.04 -13.34 15.69
C GLN A 245 14.71 -12.72 16.91
N SER A 246 14.61 -11.40 17.07
CA SER A 246 15.14 -10.68 18.23
C SER A 246 14.40 -9.37 18.48
N LEU A 247 14.43 -8.89 19.73
CA LEU A 247 13.93 -7.57 20.08
C LEU A 247 14.72 -6.45 19.38
N ASN A 248 16.02 -6.66 19.16
CA ASN A 248 16.89 -5.73 18.43
C ASN A 248 16.40 -5.46 17.00
N GLN A 249 15.81 -6.46 16.31
CA GLN A 249 15.23 -6.22 14.99
C GLN A 249 13.99 -5.34 15.06
N ILE A 250 13.15 -5.51 16.09
CA ILE A 250 11.97 -4.65 16.31
C ILE A 250 12.43 -3.21 16.59
N GLU A 251 13.41 -3.04 17.49
CA GLU A 251 14.00 -1.74 17.81
C GLU A 251 14.63 -1.07 16.57
N ARG A 252 15.32 -1.82 15.71
CA ARG A 252 15.85 -1.27 14.44
C ARG A 252 14.75 -0.81 13.48
N ALA A 253 13.62 -1.51 13.45
CA ALA A 253 12.53 -1.20 12.53
C ALA A 253 11.60 -0.08 13.04
N TYR A 254 11.34 0.00 14.35
CA TYR A 254 10.36 0.93 14.94
C TYR A 254 10.98 1.96 15.88
N GLY A 255 12.27 1.87 16.16
CA GLY A 255 12.98 2.70 17.11
C GLY A 255 12.95 2.15 18.56
N PRO A 256 13.77 2.74 19.45
CA PRO A 256 13.91 2.27 20.84
C PRO A 256 12.65 2.45 21.69
N ASN A 257 11.81 3.45 21.38
CA ASN A 257 10.61 3.79 22.15
C ASN A 257 9.32 3.33 21.45
N ASN A 258 9.38 2.20 20.75
CA ASN A 258 8.22 1.66 20.03
C ASN A 258 7.19 1.07 20.99
N SER A 259 5.92 1.10 20.59
CA SER A 259 4.80 0.57 21.39
C SER A 259 4.38 -0.86 21.03
N ILE A 260 5.16 -1.57 20.21
CA ILE A 260 4.78 -2.88 19.68
C ILE A 260 4.63 -3.90 20.82
N LEU A 261 5.61 -3.96 21.71
CA LEU A 261 5.60 -4.90 22.84
C LEU A 261 4.53 -4.53 23.87
N ASP A 262 4.32 -3.24 24.13
CA ASP A 262 3.30 -2.75 25.07
C ASP A 262 1.89 -3.18 24.67
N ASN A 263 1.63 -3.26 23.37
CA ASN A 263 0.35 -3.71 22.81
C ASN A 263 0.27 -5.23 22.59
N CYS A 264 1.32 -5.99 22.94
CA CYS A 264 1.37 -7.44 22.85
C CYS A 264 1.24 -8.07 24.25
N HIS A 265 0.01 -8.47 24.61
CA HIS A 265 -0.32 -9.03 25.93
C HIS A 265 0.32 -10.40 26.20
N VAL A 266 0.46 -11.24 25.17
CA VAL A 266 1.11 -12.54 25.26
C VAL A 266 2.43 -12.47 24.52
N ARG A 267 3.50 -12.91 25.19
CA ARG A 267 4.87 -12.96 24.65
C ARG A 267 5.40 -14.37 24.86
N VAL A 268 5.94 -14.96 23.80
CA VAL A 268 6.55 -16.29 23.84
C VAL A 268 7.96 -16.16 23.32
N SER A 269 8.93 -16.49 24.15
CA SER A 269 10.35 -16.47 23.79
C SER A 269 10.86 -17.90 23.66
N PHE A 270 11.53 -18.21 22.55
CA PHE A 270 12.17 -19.49 22.30
C PHE A 270 13.69 -19.28 22.25
N ALA A 271 14.45 -20.04 23.05
CA ALA A 271 15.92 -20.13 23.07
C ALA A 271 16.66 -18.81 22.74
N THR A 272 16.90 -18.00 23.77
CA THR A 272 17.44 -16.65 23.68
C THR A 272 18.97 -16.66 23.69
N ASN A 273 19.60 -16.43 22.54
CA ASN A 273 21.07 -16.34 22.43
C ASN A 273 21.62 -14.93 22.73
N ASP A 274 20.78 -13.99 23.18
CA ASP A 274 21.13 -12.59 23.48
C ASP A 274 20.66 -12.23 24.90
N GLU A 275 21.55 -11.72 25.75
CA GLU A 275 21.29 -11.38 27.17
C GLU A 275 20.12 -10.42 27.36
N ARG A 276 19.80 -9.58 26.35
CA ARG A 276 18.64 -8.68 26.38
C ARG A 276 17.30 -9.34 26.06
N THR A 277 17.32 -10.48 25.39
CA THR A 277 16.09 -11.20 24.97
C THR A 277 15.77 -12.36 25.93
N ALA A 278 16.76 -12.79 26.72
CA ALA A 278 16.68 -13.88 27.70
C ALA A 278 15.93 -13.55 28.99
#